data_AF-A0A5P1FMT6-F1
#
_entry.id   AF-A0A5P1FMT6-F1
#
_cell.length_a   1.000
_cell.length_b   1.000
_cell.length_c   1.000
_cell.angle_alpha   90.00
_cell.angle_beta   90.00
_cell.angle_gamma   90.00
#
_symmetry.space_group_name_H-M   'P 1'
#
loop_
_entity.id
_entity.type
_entity.pdbx_description
1 polymer ?
#
loop_
_entity_poly.entity_id
_entity_poly.type
_entity_poly.pdbx_seq_one_letter_code
_entity_poly.pdbx_strand_id
1 'polypeptide(L)'
;MEKVKLMKSIKETRRAHEVKALKKACWAIKKTVKGFPRPSLDLTASNFGKIIENAMDQRLEPQFDPYANSLNYLIACYIIPYVGLTGYVGANPKLQSPQSKRLLAGLLAVESAQDAVIRTLLYEKANQTVKPYNITVAELTDRISVLRNKLGGSDVKDEGLIIPPEAGAEGKISGNVIAGDKYSLAFDRTPKEILKIVYGGGSASTPGGFFPKGADGRIARWYLEQNY
;
A
#
# COMPACT_ATOMS: atom_id res chain seq x y z
N MET A 1 1.18 -27.44 -19.55
CA MET A 1 -0.29 -27.31 -19.35
C MET A 1 -0.70 -27.27 -17.87
N GLU A 2 -0.09 -28.08 -17.00
CA GLU A 2 -0.43 -28.16 -15.56
C GLU A 2 -0.14 -26.89 -14.75
N LYS A 3 1.04 -26.25 -14.91
CA LYS A 3 1.39 -25.00 -14.22
C LYS A 3 0.41 -23.85 -14.52
N VAL A 4 -0.09 -23.77 -15.75
CA VAL A 4 -1.05 -22.72 -16.17
C VAL A 4 -2.43 -22.95 -15.55
N LYS A 5 -2.88 -24.21 -15.44
CA LYS A 5 -4.12 -24.57 -14.71
C LYS A 5 -4.00 -24.28 -13.21
N LEU A 6 -2.85 -24.58 -12.60
CA LEU A 6 -2.59 -24.29 -11.19
C LEU A 6 -2.60 -22.77 -10.90
N MET A 7 -1.92 -21.97 -11.71
CA MET A 7 -1.93 -20.50 -11.56
C MET A 7 -3.32 -19.89 -11.79
N LYS A 8 -4.11 -20.45 -12.70
CA LYS A 8 -5.50 -19.99 -12.94
C LYS A 8 -6.42 -20.34 -11.76
N SER A 9 -6.28 -21.55 -11.21
CA SER A 9 -6.99 -21.99 -10.00
C SER A 9 -6.63 -21.16 -8.76
N ILE A 10 -5.34 -20.83 -8.58
CA ILE A 10 -4.87 -19.93 -7.51
C ILE A 10 -5.48 -18.53 -7.69
N LYS A 11 -5.52 -17.99 -8.91
CA LYS A 11 -6.14 -16.68 -9.21
C LYS A 11 -7.64 -16.65 -8.91
N GLU A 12 -8.38 -17.68 -9.31
CA GLU A 12 -9.84 -17.77 -9.11
C GLU A 12 -10.19 -17.95 -7.62
N THR A 13 -9.46 -18.83 -6.92
CA THR A 13 -9.63 -19.03 -5.47
C THR A 13 -9.29 -17.75 -4.69
N ARG A 14 -8.23 -17.04 -5.10
CA ARG A 14 -7.80 -15.76 -4.52
C ARG A 14 -8.88 -14.67 -4.63
N ARG A 15 -9.50 -14.52 -5.81
CA ARG A 15 -10.54 -13.50 -6.03
C ARG A 15 -11.78 -13.73 -5.15
N ALA A 16 -12.20 -14.98 -4.98
CA ALA A 16 -13.33 -15.35 -4.11
C ALA A 16 -12.99 -15.20 -2.61
N HIS A 17 -11.76 -15.56 -2.22
CA HIS A 17 -11.30 -15.41 -0.84
C HIS A 17 -11.12 -13.94 -0.44
N GLU A 18 -10.53 -13.10 -1.30
CA GLU A 18 -10.28 -11.68 -0.99
C GLU A 18 -11.59 -10.89 -0.79
N VAL A 19 -12.59 -11.06 -1.66
CA VAL A 19 -13.89 -10.37 -1.50
C VAL A 19 -14.64 -10.86 -0.25
N LYS A 20 -14.58 -12.16 0.03
CA LYS A 20 -15.18 -12.76 1.24
C LYS A 20 -14.44 -12.30 2.51
N ALA A 21 -13.12 -12.23 2.47
CA ALA A 21 -12.28 -11.76 3.56
C ALA A 21 -12.55 -10.30 3.87
N LEU A 22 -12.63 -9.42 2.86
CA LEU A 22 -12.98 -8.00 3.02
C LEU A 22 -14.33 -7.81 3.71
N LYS A 23 -15.39 -8.51 3.23
CA LYS A 23 -16.72 -8.44 3.86
C LYS A 23 -16.71 -8.92 5.31
N LYS A 24 -15.99 -10.02 5.59
CA LYS A 24 -15.87 -10.57 6.95
C LYS A 24 -15.03 -9.68 7.88
N ALA A 25 -13.97 -9.06 7.38
CA ALA A 25 -13.15 -8.11 8.12
C ALA A 25 -13.99 -6.89 8.54
N CYS A 26 -14.76 -6.29 7.61
CA CYS A 26 -15.67 -5.20 7.94
C CYS A 26 -16.71 -5.61 9.01
N TRP A 27 -17.23 -6.83 8.94
CA TRP A 27 -18.14 -7.35 9.96
C TRP A 27 -17.46 -7.54 11.32
N ALA A 28 -16.27 -8.13 11.35
CA ALA A 28 -15.48 -8.31 12.57
C ALA A 28 -15.14 -6.98 13.23
N ILE A 29 -14.78 -5.95 12.44
CA ILE A 29 -14.53 -4.59 12.92
C ILE A 29 -15.80 -4.03 13.57
N LYS A 30 -16.95 -4.05 12.87
CA LYS A 30 -18.22 -3.52 13.38
C LYS A 30 -18.72 -4.23 14.65
N LYS A 31 -18.41 -5.52 14.81
CA LYS A 31 -18.76 -6.29 16.01
C LYS A 31 -17.85 -5.97 17.20
N THR A 32 -16.60 -5.60 16.93
CA THR A 32 -15.57 -5.40 17.97
C THR A 32 -15.48 -3.94 18.42
N VAL A 33 -15.68 -2.98 17.51
CA VAL A 33 -15.59 -1.54 17.76
C VAL A 33 -16.73 -0.78 17.09
N LYS A 34 -17.12 0.37 17.66
CA LYS A 34 -18.12 1.26 17.06
C LYS A 34 -17.58 1.80 15.73
N GLY A 35 -18.17 1.37 14.62
CA GLY A 35 -17.80 1.82 13.28
C GLY A 35 -18.30 3.23 12.97
N PHE A 36 -17.73 3.81 11.92
CA PHE A 36 -18.17 5.07 11.29
C PHE A 36 -18.34 4.85 9.78
N PRO A 37 -19.04 5.75 9.06
CA PRO A 37 -19.22 5.62 7.62
C PRO A 37 -17.89 5.55 6.87
N ARG A 38 -17.84 4.73 5.81
CA ARG A 38 -16.65 4.68 4.95
C ARG A 38 -16.53 6.01 4.20
N PRO A 39 -15.38 6.70 4.23
CA PRO A 39 -15.16 7.90 3.44
C PRO A 39 -15.20 7.62 1.93
N SER A 40 -15.36 8.69 1.14
CA SER A 40 -15.35 8.62 -0.32
C SER A 40 -13.94 8.28 -0.81
N LEU A 41 -13.85 7.27 -1.69
CA LEU A 41 -12.60 6.80 -2.29
C LEU A 41 -12.57 7.14 -3.78
N ASP A 42 -11.47 7.69 -4.26
CA ASP A 42 -11.20 7.88 -5.68
C ASP A 42 -10.24 6.77 -6.18
N LEU A 43 -10.83 5.77 -6.84
CA LEU A 43 -10.09 4.68 -7.48
C LEU A 43 -10.08 4.83 -9.01
N THR A 44 -10.31 6.04 -9.53
CA THR A 44 -10.32 6.26 -10.99
C THR A 44 -8.92 6.07 -11.59
N ALA A 45 -8.86 5.68 -12.87
CA ALA A 45 -7.59 5.55 -13.58
C ALA A 45 -6.78 6.86 -13.56
N SER A 46 -7.46 8.01 -13.65
CA SER A 46 -6.79 9.32 -13.59
C SER A 46 -6.10 9.58 -12.24
N ASN A 47 -6.70 9.16 -11.12
CA ASN A 47 -6.07 9.32 -9.81
C ASN A 47 -4.81 8.45 -9.67
N PHE A 48 -4.88 7.18 -10.08
CA PHE A 48 -3.70 6.31 -10.15
C PHE A 48 -2.62 6.87 -11.08
N GLY A 49 -3.04 7.39 -12.23
CA GLY A 49 -2.18 8.07 -13.18
C GLY A 49 -1.37 9.21 -12.55
N LYS A 50 -2.04 10.12 -11.84
CA LYS A 50 -1.40 11.26 -11.16
C LYS A 50 -0.39 10.81 -10.11
N ILE A 51 -0.68 9.73 -9.40
CA ILE A 51 0.23 9.17 -8.39
C ILE A 51 1.50 8.63 -9.05
N ILE A 52 1.35 7.90 -10.16
CA ILE A 52 2.51 7.37 -10.89
C ILE A 52 3.33 8.50 -11.52
N GLU A 53 2.68 9.52 -12.09
CA GLU A 53 3.37 10.70 -12.61
C GLU A 53 4.18 11.42 -11.51
N ASN A 54 3.62 11.55 -10.31
CA ASN A 54 4.31 12.14 -9.16
C ASN A 54 5.47 11.24 -8.66
N ALA A 55 5.31 9.92 -8.71
CA ALA A 55 6.38 8.98 -8.35
C ALA A 55 7.55 9.05 -9.35
N MET A 56 7.24 9.21 -10.62
CA MET A 56 8.25 9.31 -11.69
C MET A 56 8.78 10.74 -11.89
N ASP A 57 8.20 11.73 -11.23
CA ASP A 57 8.48 13.16 -11.42
C ASP A 57 8.39 13.60 -12.89
N GLN A 58 7.44 13.02 -13.63
CA GLN A 58 7.22 13.32 -15.04
C GLN A 58 5.76 13.09 -15.43
N ARG A 59 5.29 13.81 -16.44
CA ARG A 59 3.99 13.48 -17.07
C ARG A 59 4.12 12.26 -17.96
N LEU A 60 3.05 11.47 -18.02
CA LEU A 60 3.00 10.25 -18.82
C LEU A 60 1.97 10.39 -19.94
N GLU A 61 2.38 10.03 -21.15
CA GLU A 61 1.50 9.98 -22.32
C GLU A 61 1.58 8.58 -22.96
N PRO A 62 0.49 7.78 -22.92
CA PRO A 62 -0.75 7.99 -22.16
C PRO A 62 -0.55 7.87 -20.64
N GLN A 63 -1.43 8.48 -19.85
CA GLN A 63 -1.38 8.39 -18.39
C GLN A 63 -1.46 6.92 -17.93
N PHE A 64 -0.82 6.58 -16.79
CA PHE A 64 -0.88 5.23 -16.24
C PHE A 64 -2.33 4.83 -15.91
N ASP A 65 -2.82 3.79 -16.60
CA ASP A 65 -4.12 3.20 -16.35
C ASP A 65 -3.95 1.86 -15.59
N PRO A 66 -4.42 1.77 -14.32
CA PRO A 66 -4.35 0.55 -13.52
C PRO A 66 -5.22 -0.59 -14.08
N TYR A 67 -6.19 -0.28 -14.95
CA TYR A 67 -7.16 -1.24 -15.49
C TYR A 67 -6.82 -1.73 -16.90
N ALA A 68 -5.82 -1.13 -17.55
CA ALA A 68 -5.45 -1.46 -18.92
C ALA A 68 -4.99 -2.92 -19.09
N ASN A 69 -4.29 -3.48 -18.11
CA ASN A 69 -3.82 -4.87 -18.16
C ASN A 69 -3.46 -5.42 -16.76
N SER A 70 -3.17 -6.73 -16.68
CA SER A 70 -2.86 -7.40 -15.42
C SER A 70 -1.58 -6.92 -14.73
N LEU A 71 -0.56 -6.46 -15.47
CA LEU A 71 0.67 -5.93 -14.89
C LEU A 71 0.41 -4.57 -14.25
N ASN A 72 -0.28 -3.68 -14.96
CA ASN A 72 -0.68 -2.37 -14.42
C ASN A 72 -1.55 -2.53 -13.18
N TYR A 73 -2.50 -3.47 -13.19
CA TYR A 73 -3.32 -3.77 -12.03
C TYR A 73 -2.49 -4.27 -10.83
N LEU A 74 -1.50 -5.13 -11.08
CA LEU A 74 -0.61 -5.62 -10.03
C LEU A 74 0.28 -4.51 -9.45
N ILE A 75 0.78 -3.59 -10.28
CA ILE A 75 1.51 -2.40 -9.85
C ILE A 75 0.59 -1.48 -9.03
N ALA A 76 -0.66 -1.29 -9.45
CA ALA A 76 -1.63 -0.49 -8.71
C ALA A 76 -1.91 -1.09 -7.32
N CYS A 77 -1.96 -2.42 -7.21
CA CYS A 77 -2.06 -3.11 -5.93
C CYS A 77 -0.85 -2.89 -5.00
N TYR A 78 0.31 -2.46 -5.51
CA TYR A 78 1.48 -2.17 -4.68
C TYR A 78 1.42 -0.82 -3.97
N ILE A 79 0.62 0.13 -4.48
CA ILE A 79 0.63 1.54 -4.04
C ILE A 79 0.13 1.70 -2.59
N ILE A 80 -1.01 1.10 -2.25
CA ILE A 80 -1.72 1.37 -0.98
C ILE A 80 -1.43 0.34 0.14
N PRO A 81 -1.48 -0.99 -0.07
CA PRO A 81 -1.54 -1.96 1.04
C PRO A 81 -0.43 -1.81 2.08
N TYR A 82 0.80 -1.55 1.64
CA TYR A 82 1.93 -1.32 2.54
C TYR A 82 1.76 -0.12 3.48
N VAL A 83 1.05 0.92 3.02
CA VAL A 83 0.71 2.10 3.85
C VAL A 83 -0.24 1.68 4.98
N GLY A 84 -1.23 0.84 4.69
CA GLY A 84 -2.14 0.29 5.70
C GLY A 84 -1.42 -0.57 6.74
N LEU A 85 -0.54 -1.47 6.30
CA LEU A 85 0.29 -2.32 7.14
C LEU A 85 1.10 -1.51 8.14
N THR A 86 1.87 -0.53 7.66
CA THR A 86 2.69 0.33 8.54
C THR A 86 1.84 1.19 9.49
N GLY A 87 0.61 1.52 9.09
CA GLY A 87 -0.39 2.15 9.95
C GLY A 87 -0.83 1.24 11.11
N TYR A 88 -1.02 -0.07 10.90
CA TYR A 88 -1.35 -1.00 11.98
C TYR A 88 -0.20 -1.13 12.99
N VAL A 89 1.04 -1.24 12.52
CA VAL A 89 2.22 -1.29 13.41
C VAL A 89 2.28 -0.03 14.28
N GLY A 90 2.14 1.16 13.69
CA GLY A 90 2.17 2.43 14.42
C GLY A 90 0.95 2.70 15.32
N ALA A 91 -0.19 2.05 15.05
CA ALA A 91 -1.37 2.13 15.89
C ALA A 91 -1.33 1.16 17.08
N ASN A 92 -0.66 0.01 16.96
CA ASN A 92 -0.60 -1.03 17.99
C ASN A 92 -0.25 -0.52 19.41
N PRO A 93 0.82 0.29 19.62
CA PRO A 93 1.18 0.78 20.96
C PRO A 93 0.14 1.75 21.55
N LYS A 94 -0.75 2.32 20.72
CA LYS A 94 -1.77 3.29 21.14
C LYS A 94 -3.08 2.63 21.55
N LEU A 95 -3.29 1.36 21.20
CA LEU A 95 -4.47 0.61 21.59
C LEU A 95 -4.39 0.17 23.05
N GLN A 96 -5.44 0.42 23.82
CA GLN A 96 -5.50 0.04 25.24
C GLN A 96 -6.29 -1.27 25.47
N SER A 97 -7.33 -1.51 24.67
CA SER A 97 -8.19 -2.68 24.80
C SER A 97 -7.53 -3.96 24.23
N PRO A 98 -7.47 -5.07 24.98
CA PRO A 98 -7.03 -6.37 24.47
C PRO A 98 -7.82 -6.84 23.24
N GLN A 99 -9.13 -6.56 23.19
CA GLN A 99 -9.99 -6.89 22.05
C GLN A 99 -9.58 -6.09 20.80
N SER A 100 -9.27 -4.81 20.96
CA SER A 100 -8.78 -3.97 19.86
C SER A 100 -7.39 -4.41 19.37
N LYS A 101 -6.48 -4.76 20.30
CA LYS A 101 -5.16 -5.31 19.95
C LYS A 101 -5.28 -6.64 19.19
N ARG A 102 -6.17 -7.53 19.63
CA ARG A 102 -6.42 -8.80 18.92
C ARG A 102 -6.97 -8.57 17.51
N LEU A 103 -7.90 -7.63 17.35
CA LEU A 103 -8.43 -7.27 16.03
C LEU A 103 -7.31 -6.70 15.13
N LEU A 104 -6.54 -5.74 15.63
CA LEU A 104 -5.44 -5.14 14.88
C LEU A 104 -4.39 -6.19 14.48
N ALA A 105 -3.98 -7.07 15.39
CA ALA A 105 -3.03 -8.14 15.09
C ALA A 105 -3.55 -9.09 14.01
N GLY A 106 -4.84 -9.42 14.04
CA GLY A 106 -5.48 -10.23 12.99
C GLY A 106 -5.51 -9.55 11.63
N LEU A 107 -5.77 -8.24 11.58
CA LEU A 107 -5.73 -7.46 10.34
C LEU A 107 -4.30 -7.34 9.81
N LEU A 108 -3.34 -7.02 10.67
CA LEU A 108 -1.92 -6.92 10.34
C LEU A 108 -1.41 -8.23 9.72
N ALA A 109 -1.74 -9.39 10.30
CA ALA A 109 -1.29 -10.68 9.78
C ALA A 109 -1.76 -10.95 8.34
N VAL A 110 -3.02 -10.62 8.02
CA VAL A 110 -3.57 -10.83 6.67
C VAL A 110 -2.95 -9.85 5.67
N GLU A 111 -2.81 -8.59 6.05
CA GLU A 111 -2.26 -7.54 5.19
C GLU A 111 -0.78 -7.79 4.90
N SER A 112 0.01 -8.26 5.88
CA SER A 112 1.40 -8.68 5.65
C SER A 112 1.51 -9.83 4.66
N ALA A 113 0.61 -10.82 4.74
CA ALA A 113 0.59 -11.92 3.78
C ALA A 113 0.21 -11.43 2.37
N GLN A 114 -0.74 -10.49 2.26
CA GLN A 114 -1.12 -9.90 0.98
C GLN A 114 0.01 -9.08 0.36
N ASP A 115 0.70 -8.26 1.14
CA ASP A 115 1.85 -7.47 0.69
C ASP A 115 2.98 -8.36 0.16
N ALA A 116 3.35 -9.40 0.91
CA ALA A 116 4.37 -10.36 0.49
C ALA A 116 4.01 -11.07 -0.83
N VAL A 117 2.74 -11.44 -1.03
CA VAL A 117 2.27 -12.04 -2.29
C VAL A 117 2.37 -11.04 -3.45
N ILE A 118 1.97 -9.78 -3.25
CA ILE A 118 2.05 -8.74 -4.28
C ILE A 118 3.51 -8.48 -4.65
N ARG A 119 4.38 -8.28 -3.65
CA ARG A 119 5.82 -8.07 -3.84
C ARG A 119 6.47 -9.24 -4.55
N THR A 120 6.16 -10.48 -4.17
CA THR A 120 6.69 -11.69 -4.84
C THR A 120 6.30 -11.73 -6.32
N LEU A 121 5.03 -11.48 -6.64
CA LEU A 121 4.55 -11.49 -8.03
C LEU A 121 5.16 -10.37 -8.88
N LEU A 122 5.45 -9.21 -8.28
CA LEU A 122 6.16 -8.13 -8.96
C LEU A 122 7.66 -8.42 -9.09
N TYR A 123 8.27 -9.06 -8.09
CA TYR A 123 9.67 -9.46 -8.11
C TYR A 123 9.97 -10.46 -9.23
N GLU A 124 9.08 -11.44 -9.47
CA GLU A 124 9.15 -12.32 -10.65
C GLU A 124 9.14 -11.56 -11.99
N LYS A 125 8.67 -10.30 -11.98
CA LYS A 125 8.54 -9.42 -13.13
C LYS A 125 9.48 -8.21 -13.05
N ALA A 126 10.43 -8.19 -12.11
CA ALA A 126 11.26 -7.03 -11.79
C ALA A 126 11.91 -6.41 -13.04
N ASN A 127 12.45 -7.25 -13.92
CA ASN A 127 13.13 -6.84 -15.16
C ASN A 127 12.19 -6.61 -16.35
N GLN A 128 10.89 -6.86 -16.20
CA GLN A 128 9.91 -6.63 -17.26
C GLN A 128 9.72 -5.11 -17.46
N THR A 129 9.79 -4.63 -18.69
CA THR A 129 9.48 -3.23 -19.01
C THR A 129 7.99 -2.96 -18.92
N VAL A 130 7.61 -1.91 -18.21
CA VAL A 130 6.26 -1.36 -18.15
C VAL A 130 6.06 -0.48 -19.39
N LYS A 131 5.48 -1.06 -20.45
CA LYS A 131 5.16 -0.32 -21.67
C LYS A 131 3.97 0.61 -21.44
N PRO A 132 3.94 1.81 -22.04
CA PRO A 132 4.94 2.39 -22.96
C PRO A 132 6.07 3.21 -22.29
N TYR A 133 6.16 3.22 -20.96
CA TYR A 133 6.99 4.17 -20.18
C TYR A 133 8.49 3.91 -20.17
N ASN A 134 8.94 2.82 -20.82
CA ASN A 134 10.35 2.41 -20.88
C ASN A 134 11.07 2.34 -19.51
N ILE A 135 10.32 1.99 -18.46
CA ILE A 135 10.83 1.75 -17.10
C ILE A 135 10.58 0.29 -16.73
N THR A 136 11.47 -0.32 -15.96
CA THR A 136 11.26 -1.68 -15.43
C THR A 136 10.26 -1.67 -14.28
N VAL A 137 9.68 -2.84 -13.96
CA VAL A 137 8.82 -2.99 -12.77
C VAL A 137 9.59 -2.64 -11.50
N ALA A 138 10.84 -3.09 -11.38
CA ALA A 138 11.66 -2.81 -10.21
C ALA A 138 11.83 -1.30 -9.99
N GLU A 139 12.27 -0.57 -11.02
CA GLU A 139 12.47 0.88 -10.95
C GLU A 139 11.16 1.61 -10.63
N LEU A 140 10.04 1.22 -11.25
CA LEU A 140 8.76 1.87 -10.98
C LEU A 140 8.29 1.63 -9.54
N THR A 141 8.45 0.42 -9.01
CA THR A 141 8.12 0.15 -7.60
C THR A 141 9.02 0.90 -6.63
N ASP A 142 10.31 1.05 -6.94
CA ASP A 142 11.23 1.86 -6.15
C ASP A 142 10.79 3.34 -6.11
N ARG A 143 10.44 3.91 -7.28
CA ARG A 143 9.89 5.27 -7.39
C ARG A 143 8.62 5.45 -6.55
N ILE A 144 7.73 4.46 -6.51
CA ILE A 144 6.52 4.47 -5.67
C ILE A 144 6.90 4.48 -4.19
N SER A 145 7.87 3.65 -3.78
CA SER A 145 8.33 3.60 -2.39
C SER A 145 8.99 4.90 -1.95
N VAL A 146 9.83 5.48 -2.80
CA VAL A 146 10.42 6.82 -2.60
C VAL A 146 9.34 7.89 -2.44
N LEU A 147 8.31 7.87 -3.30
CA LEU A 147 7.18 8.80 -3.17
C LEU A 147 6.48 8.66 -1.80
N ARG A 148 6.20 7.43 -1.34
CA ARG A 148 5.56 7.19 -0.03
C ARG A 148 6.41 7.73 1.11
N ASN A 149 7.73 7.54 1.06
CA ASN A 149 8.65 8.10 2.05
C ASN A 149 8.66 9.63 2.01
N LYS A 150 8.75 10.24 0.81
CA LYS A 150 8.70 11.69 0.60
C LYS A 150 7.41 12.32 1.16
N LEU A 151 6.25 11.75 0.83
CA LEU A 151 4.95 12.24 1.30
C LEU A 151 4.80 12.05 2.81
N GLY A 152 5.28 10.94 3.36
CA GLY A 152 5.34 10.72 4.82
C GLY A 152 6.16 11.81 5.52
N GLY A 153 7.27 12.23 4.91
CA GLY A 153 8.16 13.29 5.41
C GLY A 153 9.04 12.85 6.57
N SER A 154 9.45 11.58 6.58
CA SER A 154 10.22 10.91 7.62
C SER A 154 11.37 10.11 7.02
N ASP A 155 12.11 9.39 7.87
CA ASP A 155 13.06 8.36 7.47
C ASP A 155 12.45 7.33 6.51
N VAL A 156 13.33 6.54 5.87
CA VAL A 156 12.95 5.42 4.99
C VAL A 156 12.08 4.44 5.77
N LYS A 157 10.81 4.33 5.38
CA LYS A 157 9.81 3.46 6.01
C LYS A 157 9.15 2.54 4.98
N ASP A 158 9.79 2.38 3.85
CA ASP A 158 9.38 1.57 2.72
C ASP A 158 10.51 1.51 1.70
N GLU A 159 10.57 0.38 1.00
CA GLU A 159 11.66 0.02 0.12
C GLU A 159 11.10 -0.66 -1.14
N GLY A 160 11.78 -0.45 -2.27
CA GLY A 160 11.47 -1.12 -3.54
C GLY A 160 11.71 -2.63 -3.51
N LEU A 161 11.49 -3.29 -4.64
CA LEU A 161 11.69 -4.75 -4.78
C LEU A 161 13.15 -5.17 -4.86
N ILE A 162 14.02 -4.25 -5.27
CA ILE A 162 15.46 -4.43 -5.38
C ILE A 162 16.10 -3.34 -4.54
N ILE A 163 16.93 -3.73 -3.58
CA ILE A 163 17.69 -2.85 -2.71
C ILE A 163 19.18 -3.17 -2.82
N PRO A 164 20.08 -2.25 -2.41
CA PRO A 164 21.49 -2.55 -2.32
C PRO A 164 21.73 -3.78 -1.42
N PRO A 165 22.63 -4.72 -1.77
CA PRO A 165 22.84 -5.94 -1.00
C PRO A 165 23.09 -5.69 0.50
N GLU A 166 23.82 -4.63 0.83
CA GLU A 166 24.12 -4.21 2.20
C GLU A 166 22.88 -3.86 3.05
N ALA A 167 21.79 -3.45 2.39
CA ALA A 167 20.51 -3.16 3.04
C ALA A 167 19.59 -4.40 3.10
N GLY A 168 19.91 -5.46 2.36
CA GLY A 168 19.09 -6.66 2.31
C GLY A 168 19.50 -7.75 3.27
N ALA A 169 18.90 -8.94 3.10
CA ALA A 169 19.07 -10.04 4.03
C ALA A 169 20.55 -10.43 4.18
N GLU A 170 21.01 -10.47 5.43
CA GLU A 170 22.41 -10.71 5.81
C GLU A 170 23.43 -9.74 5.18
N GLY A 171 23.00 -8.61 4.62
CA GLY A 171 23.86 -7.70 3.87
C GLY A 171 24.37 -8.29 2.55
N LYS A 172 23.69 -9.30 1.99
CA LYS A 172 24.17 -10.08 0.83
C LYS A 172 23.18 -10.18 -0.33
N ILE A 173 21.89 -9.95 -0.08
CA ILE A 173 20.82 -10.24 -1.05
C ILE A 173 20.12 -8.94 -1.43
N SER A 174 19.92 -8.69 -2.72
CA SER A 174 19.26 -7.48 -3.21
C SER A 174 17.73 -7.59 -3.30
N GLY A 175 17.17 -8.81 -3.29
CA GLY A 175 15.73 -9.02 -3.39
C GLY A 175 14.98 -8.67 -2.11
N ASN A 176 13.93 -7.87 -2.23
CA ASN A 176 13.14 -7.37 -1.10
C ASN A 176 11.64 -7.61 -1.30
N VAL A 177 11.20 -8.84 -0.96
CA VAL A 177 9.79 -9.22 -0.99
C VAL A 177 9.06 -9.01 0.33
N ILE A 178 9.79 -8.66 1.39
CA ILE A 178 9.27 -8.33 2.72
C ILE A 178 10.09 -7.15 3.25
N ALA A 179 9.53 -5.93 3.18
CA ALA A 179 10.23 -4.73 3.62
C ALA A 179 10.14 -4.56 5.14
N GLY A 180 11.30 -4.36 5.77
CA GLY A 180 11.45 -4.15 7.20
C GLY A 180 12.70 -3.33 7.51
N ASP A 181 12.84 -2.89 8.75
CA ASP A 181 14.00 -2.15 9.20
C ASP A 181 15.25 -3.05 9.31
N LYS A 182 16.36 -2.49 9.80
CA LYS A 182 17.63 -3.23 10.02
C LYS A 182 17.52 -4.45 10.96
N TYR A 183 16.41 -4.60 11.68
CA TYR A 183 16.10 -5.74 12.55
C TYR A 183 15.01 -6.65 11.96
N SER A 184 14.67 -6.45 10.67
CA SER A 184 13.57 -7.12 9.98
C SER A 184 12.20 -6.88 10.63
N LEU A 185 12.04 -5.77 11.35
CA LEU A 185 10.74 -5.36 11.91
C LEU A 185 9.99 -4.53 10.87
N ALA A 186 8.68 -4.75 10.76
CA ALA A 186 7.85 -3.92 9.89
C ALA A 186 7.90 -2.46 10.36
N PHE A 187 8.08 -1.52 9.43
CA PHE A 187 8.09 -0.09 9.75
C PHE A 187 6.74 0.37 10.32
N ASP A 188 6.78 1.43 11.11
CA ASP A 188 5.60 2.08 11.66
C ASP A 188 5.36 3.44 11.01
N ARG A 189 4.09 3.77 10.74
CA ARG A 189 3.69 5.12 10.35
C ARG A 189 2.65 5.67 11.32
N THR A 190 2.84 6.93 11.69
CA THR A 190 1.88 7.73 12.43
C THR A 190 0.66 8.04 11.55
N PRO A 191 -0.52 8.29 12.15
CA PRO A 191 -1.70 8.72 11.39
C PRO A 191 -1.45 9.94 10.50
N LYS A 192 -0.58 10.88 10.93
CA LYS A 192 -0.21 12.06 10.14
C LYS A 192 0.50 11.66 8.84
N GLU A 193 1.53 10.82 8.94
CA GLU A 193 2.27 10.32 7.78
C GLU A 193 1.34 9.57 6.82
N ILE A 194 0.45 8.72 7.36
CA ILE A 194 -0.55 8.00 6.55
C ILE A 194 -1.44 8.98 5.79
N LEU A 195 -2.03 9.99 6.46
CA LEU A 195 -2.90 10.98 5.82
C LEU A 195 -2.18 11.74 4.71
N LYS A 196 -0.95 12.19 4.95
CA LYS A 196 -0.11 12.86 3.95
C LYS A 196 0.08 12.01 2.68
N ILE A 197 0.27 10.69 2.85
CA ILE A 197 0.45 9.74 1.74
C ILE A 197 -0.87 9.50 1.00
N VAL A 198 -1.95 9.15 1.71
CA VAL A 198 -3.21 8.78 1.06
C VAL A 198 -3.96 9.97 0.43
N TYR A 199 -3.67 11.19 0.88
CA TYR A 199 -4.10 12.42 0.22
C TYR A 199 -3.21 12.82 -0.96
N GLY A 200 -2.05 12.19 -1.13
CA GLY A 200 -1.15 12.36 -2.26
C GLY A 200 -0.37 13.68 -2.30
N GLY A 201 -0.76 14.69 -1.51
CA GLY A 201 -0.17 16.02 -1.51
C GLY A 201 0.87 16.28 -0.42
N GLY A 202 1.15 15.32 0.47
CA GLY A 202 2.13 15.52 1.54
C GLY A 202 1.61 16.40 2.68
N SER A 203 0.30 16.63 2.77
CA SER A 203 -0.37 17.35 3.85
C SER A 203 -1.43 16.46 4.48
N ALA A 204 -1.49 16.40 5.81
CA ALA A 204 -2.54 15.68 6.52
C ALA A 204 -3.86 16.49 6.60
N SER A 205 -3.80 17.78 6.28
CA SER A 205 -4.92 18.71 6.40
C SER A 205 -5.57 19.04 5.05
N THR A 206 -4.96 18.64 3.93
CA THR A 206 -5.42 18.94 2.57
C THR A 206 -5.85 17.66 1.87
N PRO A 207 -7.16 17.37 1.76
CA PRO A 207 -7.66 16.22 1.02
C PRO A 207 -7.20 16.15 -0.44
N GLY A 208 -7.19 14.93 -0.98
CA GLY A 208 -6.76 14.65 -2.34
C GLY A 208 -6.53 13.16 -2.54
N GLY A 209 -5.85 12.80 -3.63
CA GLY A 209 -5.44 11.42 -3.91
C GLY A 209 -6.61 10.44 -3.77
N PHE A 210 -6.43 9.41 -2.96
CA PHE A 210 -7.45 8.38 -2.74
C PHE A 210 -8.65 8.88 -1.93
N PHE A 211 -8.55 9.99 -1.21
CA PHE A 211 -9.61 10.53 -0.37
C PHE A 211 -9.87 12.01 -0.74
N PRO A 212 -10.51 12.27 -1.90
CA PRO A 212 -10.70 13.64 -2.40
C PRO A 212 -11.55 14.52 -1.48
N LYS A 213 -12.40 13.91 -0.63
CA LYS A 213 -13.23 14.60 0.37
C LYS A 213 -12.70 14.48 1.81
N GLY A 214 -11.49 13.95 1.96
CA GLY A 214 -10.88 13.66 3.25
C GLY A 214 -11.24 12.27 3.77
N ALA A 215 -10.35 11.72 4.58
CA ALA A 215 -10.59 10.54 5.38
C ALA A 215 -11.52 10.87 6.55
N ASP A 216 -12.03 9.83 7.22
CA ASP A 216 -12.97 9.98 8.33
C ASP A 216 -12.38 9.42 9.65
N GLY A 217 -13.07 9.69 10.76
CA GLY A 217 -12.65 9.38 12.12
C GLY A 217 -12.04 10.59 12.82
N ARG A 218 -11.95 10.50 14.16
CA ARG A 218 -11.55 11.62 15.03
C ARG A 218 -10.21 12.25 14.64
N ILE A 219 -9.22 11.44 14.28
CA ILE A 219 -7.88 11.92 13.94
C ILE A 219 -7.87 12.66 12.61
N ALA A 220 -8.50 12.09 11.57
CA ALA A 220 -8.57 12.72 10.25
C ALA A 220 -9.34 14.05 10.31
N ARG A 221 -10.51 14.06 10.95
CA ARG A 221 -11.32 15.28 11.14
C ARG A 221 -10.55 16.36 11.89
N TRP A 222 -9.83 15.98 12.96
CA TRP A 222 -9.00 16.92 13.69
C TRP A 222 -7.99 17.62 12.78
N TYR A 223 -7.27 16.91 11.90
CA TYR A 223 -6.34 17.56 10.95
C TYR A 223 -7.05 18.47 9.93
N LEU A 224 -8.24 18.09 9.47
CA LEU A 224 -9.02 18.88 8.51
C LEU A 224 -9.57 20.17 9.12
N GLU A 225 -9.93 20.13 10.41
CA GLU A 225 -10.45 21.28 11.16
C GLU A 225 -9.37 22.32 11.48
N GLN A 226 -8.09 21.92 11.60
CA GLN A 226 -6.96 22.85 11.85
C GLN A 226 -6.61 23.77 10.65
N ASN A 227 -7.26 23.58 9.49
CA ASN A 227 -7.08 24.39 8.28
C ASN A 227 -8.12 25.53 8.16
N TYR A 228 -8.96 25.73 9.18
CA TYR A 228 -9.89 26.85 9.31
C TYR A 228 -9.47 27.77 10.45
#